data_AF-A0A246JMI3-F1
#
_entry.id   AF-A0A246JMI3-F1
#
_cell.length_a   1.000
_cell.length_b   1.000
_cell.length_c   1.000
_cell.angle_alpha   90.00
_cell.angle_beta   90.00
_cell.angle_gamma   90.00
#
_symmetry.space_group_name_H-M   'P 1'
#
loop_
_entity.id
_entity.type
_entity.pdbx_description
1 polymer ?
#
loop_
_entity_poly.entity_id
_entity_poly.type
_entity_poly.pdbx_seq_one_letter_code
_entity_poly.pdbx_strand_id
1 'polypeptide(L)'
;MSHPFGRALPAVLSLLALGAGLSLPARAADAPAPARTEASPEQLRDRLADRLKDDSSTLKVTPPPRDVKTANPVDLRARKAAKPAAAASAAKTAIPWSYAGEGAPDRWGQLQPEFRQCAIGTRQSPIDLRDTIKVDQEKIQFDYHASNFSVVDNGHTIQVNVAPGNAIQIMGRRYELAQFHFHRPSEERINGRQYDMVAHLVHKDADGRLAVIAVLLERGQDQALIQTVWNYLPLERGDTYEAPVQIDLTQLLPKDRAYFSYMGSLTVPPCTEGVLWMVFRQPVPVSTQQISVFSRLYPMNARPLQAQSGRLIKESN
;
A
#
# COMPACT_ATOMS: atom_id res chain seq x y z
N MET A 1 55.25 -10.59 56.19
CA MET A 1 54.67 -11.85 55.71
C MET A 1 54.62 -11.74 54.19
N SER A 2 55.76 -11.97 53.52
CA SER A 2 56.21 -13.26 52.97
C SER A 2 55.62 -13.52 51.58
N HIS A 3 56.50 -13.39 50.58
CA HIS A 3 56.34 -13.66 49.14
C HIS A 3 56.18 -15.18 48.82
N PRO A 4 56.39 -15.63 47.56
CA PRO A 4 55.39 -16.04 46.56
C PRO A 4 55.56 -17.55 46.23
N PHE A 5 54.89 -18.12 45.22
CA PHE A 5 55.31 -19.30 44.41
C PHE A 5 54.18 -19.54 43.38
N GLY A 6 54.35 -19.84 42.10
CA GLY A 6 55.49 -20.39 41.37
C GLY A 6 55.14 -21.76 40.78
N ARG A 7 54.89 -21.80 39.45
CA ARG A 7 55.06 -22.92 38.49
C ARG A 7 54.32 -24.26 38.71
N ALA A 8 53.72 -24.81 37.63
CA ALA A 8 54.30 -25.90 36.82
C ALA A 8 53.24 -26.64 35.96
N LEU A 9 53.55 -26.83 34.66
CA LEU A 9 53.08 -27.98 33.88
C LEU A 9 53.89 -29.22 34.25
N PRO A 10 53.36 -30.43 33.99
CA PRO A 10 54.11 -31.34 33.11
C PRO A 10 53.23 -32.08 32.09
N ALA A 11 53.92 -32.76 31.18
CA ALA A 11 53.42 -33.41 29.98
C ALA A 11 53.45 -34.95 30.08
N VAL A 12 52.79 -35.58 29.09
CA VAL A 12 53.00 -36.93 28.52
C VAL A 12 52.50 -38.15 29.29
N LEU A 13 51.59 -38.94 28.69
CA LEU A 13 51.80 -40.39 28.44
C LEU A 13 50.80 -40.99 27.45
N SER A 14 51.34 -41.62 26.41
CA SER A 14 50.66 -42.56 25.50
C SER A 14 50.38 -43.89 26.20
N LEU A 15 49.26 -44.55 25.86
CA LEU A 15 49.13 -46.01 25.99
C LEU A 15 48.42 -46.59 24.76
N LEU A 16 49.08 -47.53 24.09
CA LEU A 16 48.55 -48.45 23.09
C LEU A 16 47.64 -49.49 23.75
N ALA A 17 46.58 -49.89 23.05
CA ALA A 17 45.97 -51.21 23.21
C ALA A 17 45.48 -51.72 21.83
N LEU A 18 46.01 -52.88 21.44
CA LEU A 18 45.57 -53.71 20.30
C LEU A 18 44.21 -54.35 20.61
N GLY A 19 43.43 -54.67 19.57
CA GLY A 19 42.57 -55.85 19.63
C GLY A 19 41.37 -55.90 18.67
N ALA A 20 41.51 -56.76 17.66
CA ALA A 20 40.46 -57.50 16.95
C ALA A 20 39.55 -56.76 15.95
N GLY A 21 39.75 -57.11 14.67
CA GLY A 21 38.91 -56.73 13.56
C GLY A 21 37.64 -57.56 13.42
N LEU A 22 36.72 -57.02 12.64
CA LEU A 22 35.67 -57.72 11.92
C LEU A 22 35.43 -56.93 10.63
N SER A 23 35.71 -57.58 9.51
CA SER A 23 35.49 -57.08 8.16
C SER A 23 34.00 -57.23 7.81
N LEU A 24 33.37 -56.17 7.31
CA LEU A 24 32.02 -56.17 6.73
C LEU A 24 32.03 -55.33 5.44
N PRO A 25 31.18 -55.68 4.45
CA PRO A 25 31.48 -55.55 3.04
C PRO A 25 31.25 -54.14 2.49
N ALA A 26 31.97 -53.83 1.40
CA ALA A 26 31.75 -52.67 0.56
C ALA A 26 30.31 -52.65 0.03
N ARG A 27 29.58 -51.58 0.35
CA ARG A 27 28.24 -51.32 -0.19
C ARG A 27 28.40 -50.75 -1.60
N ALA A 28 27.71 -51.39 -2.56
CA ALA A 28 27.63 -50.97 -3.94
C ALA A 28 27.19 -49.49 -4.06
N ALA A 29 27.80 -48.77 -4.99
CA ALA A 29 27.36 -47.45 -5.40
C ALA A 29 25.98 -47.55 -6.05
N ASP A 30 24.98 -46.86 -5.49
CA ASP A 30 23.66 -46.72 -6.11
C ASP A 30 23.79 -45.92 -7.42
N ALA A 31 23.16 -46.45 -8.48
CA ALA A 31 23.02 -45.78 -9.78
C ALA A 31 22.15 -44.51 -9.64
N PRO A 32 22.37 -43.46 -10.45
CA PRO A 32 21.58 -42.25 -10.37
C PRO A 32 20.14 -42.50 -10.84
N ALA A 33 19.17 -42.00 -10.07
CA ALA A 33 17.77 -41.99 -10.47
C ALA A 33 17.56 -41.19 -11.77
N PRO A 34 16.64 -41.59 -12.67
CA PRO A 34 16.43 -40.85 -13.91
C PRO A 34 15.86 -39.47 -13.62
N ALA A 35 16.42 -38.46 -14.28
CA ALA A 35 15.95 -37.08 -14.23
C ALA A 35 14.48 -37.00 -14.66
N ARG A 36 13.62 -36.39 -13.83
CA ARG A 36 12.29 -35.99 -14.25
C ARG A 36 12.43 -34.77 -15.16
N THR A 37 12.18 -34.95 -16.44
CA THR A 37 12.12 -33.86 -17.41
C THR A 37 10.92 -32.96 -17.08
N GLU A 38 11.16 -31.72 -16.69
CA GLU A 38 10.11 -30.71 -16.60
C GLU A 38 9.56 -30.45 -18.01
N ALA A 39 8.23 -30.44 -18.14
CA ALA A 39 7.56 -30.23 -19.42
C ALA A 39 7.87 -28.82 -19.94
N SER A 40 8.15 -28.69 -21.23
CA SER A 40 8.43 -27.39 -21.83
C SER A 40 7.19 -26.47 -21.77
N PRO A 41 7.37 -25.14 -21.83
CA PRO A 41 6.27 -24.19 -21.86
C PRO A 41 5.26 -24.43 -23.00
N GLU A 42 5.70 -25.02 -24.12
CA GLU A 42 4.83 -25.43 -25.23
C GLU A 42 3.97 -26.64 -24.86
N GLN A 43 4.56 -27.65 -24.21
CA GLN A 43 3.82 -28.83 -23.75
C GLN A 43 2.78 -28.48 -22.67
N LEU A 44 3.05 -27.48 -21.84
CA LEU A 44 2.09 -26.94 -20.88
C LEU A 44 0.95 -26.19 -21.57
N ARG A 45 1.25 -25.42 -22.62
CA ARG A 45 0.24 -24.70 -23.43
C ARG A 45 -0.70 -25.66 -24.15
N ASP A 46 -0.16 -26.71 -24.76
CA ASP A 46 -0.97 -27.70 -25.48
C ASP A 46 -1.89 -28.47 -24.53
N ARG A 47 -1.38 -28.85 -23.35
CA ARG A 47 -2.19 -29.49 -22.30
C ARG A 47 -3.31 -28.59 -21.78
N LEU A 48 -3.06 -27.28 -21.69
CA LEU A 48 -4.07 -26.31 -21.28
C LEU A 48 -5.13 -26.13 -22.38
N ALA A 49 -4.71 -26.07 -23.64
CA ALA A 49 -5.60 -25.95 -24.79
C ALA A 49 -6.54 -27.16 -24.93
N ASP A 50 -6.06 -28.37 -24.64
CA ASP A 50 -6.90 -29.57 -24.70
C ASP A 50 -7.90 -29.66 -23.53
N ARG A 51 -7.51 -29.22 -22.32
CA ARG A 51 -8.47 -29.12 -21.19
C ARG A 51 -9.58 -28.11 -21.43
N LEU A 52 -9.28 -26.99 -22.09
CA LEU A 52 -10.26 -25.96 -22.41
C LEU A 52 -11.26 -26.38 -23.49
N LYS A 53 -10.91 -27.34 -24.36
CA LYS A 53 -11.83 -27.90 -25.35
C LYS A 53 -12.87 -28.85 -24.72
N ASP A 54 -12.50 -29.57 -23.66
CA ASP A 54 -13.37 -30.53 -23.00
C ASP A 54 -14.48 -29.84 -22.18
N ASP A 55 -14.16 -28.71 -21.55
CA ASP A 55 -15.07 -27.95 -20.67
C ASP A 55 -16.09 -27.07 -21.43
N SER A 56 -15.91 -26.87 -22.74
CA SER A 56 -16.84 -26.09 -23.57
C SER A 56 -18.17 -26.81 -23.85
N SER A 57 -18.32 -28.09 -23.49
CA SER A 57 -19.43 -28.94 -23.95
C SER A 57 -20.58 -29.16 -22.95
N THR A 58 -20.50 -28.62 -21.72
CA THR A 58 -21.46 -28.96 -20.63
C THR A 58 -22.32 -27.80 -20.10
N LEU A 59 -22.19 -26.56 -20.59
CA LEU A 59 -23.07 -25.45 -20.16
C LEU A 59 -24.27 -25.26 -21.10
N LYS A 60 -25.36 -26.00 -20.85
CA LYS A 60 -26.69 -25.69 -21.39
C LYS A 60 -27.50 -24.88 -20.37
N VAL A 61 -27.69 -23.59 -20.64
CA VAL A 61 -28.62 -22.73 -19.90
C VAL A 61 -30.00 -22.85 -20.54
N THR A 62 -30.94 -23.48 -19.85
CA THR A 62 -32.36 -23.51 -20.23
C THR A 62 -33.09 -22.29 -19.63
N PRO A 63 -33.85 -21.50 -20.42
CA PRO A 63 -34.65 -20.41 -19.89
C PRO A 63 -35.92 -20.95 -19.18
N PRO A 64 -36.41 -20.28 -18.13
CA PRO A 64 -37.60 -20.73 -17.41
C PRO A 64 -38.88 -20.52 -18.25
N PRO A 65 -39.88 -21.42 -18.15
CA PRO A 65 -41.13 -21.28 -18.88
C PRO A 65 -42.01 -20.17 -18.28
N ARG A 66 -42.73 -19.49 -19.18
CA ARG A 66 -43.80 -18.54 -18.88
C ARG A 66 -45.06 -19.27 -18.43
N ASP A 67 -45.81 -18.60 -17.56
CA ASP A 67 -47.22 -18.83 -17.20
C ASP A 67 -47.55 -20.06 -16.34
N VAL A 68 -47.77 -19.81 -15.05
CA VAL A 68 -48.73 -20.59 -14.24
C VAL A 68 -49.71 -19.62 -13.59
N LYS A 69 -50.90 -19.54 -14.20
CA LYS A 69 -52.11 -19.07 -13.55
C LYS A 69 -52.65 -20.19 -12.68
N THR A 70 -52.88 -19.94 -11.40
CA THR A 70 -53.87 -20.68 -10.62
C THR A 70 -54.75 -19.68 -9.87
N ALA A 71 -56.00 -19.61 -10.32
CA ALA A 71 -57.11 -19.02 -9.60
C ALA A 71 -57.75 -20.09 -8.71
N ASN A 72 -58.30 -19.68 -7.56
CA ASN A 72 -59.59 -20.10 -6.97
C ASN A 72 -59.72 -19.57 -5.51
N PRO A 73 -60.90 -19.54 -4.88
CA PRO A 73 -61.86 -18.44 -5.00
C PRO A 73 -62.19 -17.79 -3.63
N VAL A 74 -62.74 -16.57 -3.72
CA VAL A 74 -63.58 -15.82 -2.77
C VAL A 74 -63.69 -16.33 -1.32
N ASP A 75 -63.22 -15.51 -0.36
CA ASP A 75 -63.99 -15.24 0.87
C ASP A 75 -64.00 -13.73 1.14
N LEU A 76 -65.19 -13.16 1.02
CA LEU A 76 -65.53 -11.78 1.33
C LEU A 76 -65.99 -11.74 2.79
N ARG A 77 -65.10 -11.40 3.73
CA ARG A 77 -65.49 -10.84 5.04
C ARG A 77 -64.31 -10.18 5.76
N ALA A 78 -64.66 -9.15 6.53
CA ALA A 78 -63.85 -8.36 7.45
C ALA A 78 -62.94 -7.27 6.85
N ARG A 79 -63.55 -6.14 6.49
CA ARG A 79 -62.90 -4.82 6.62
C ARG A 79 -62.58 -4.57 8.11
N LYS A 80 -61.29 -4.55 8.46
CA LYS A 80 -60.78 -3.88 9.66
C LYS A 80 -59.63 -2.97 9.24
N ALA A 81 -59.69 -1.73 9.70
CA ALA A 81 -58.82 -0.63 9.29
C ALA A 81 -57.32 -1.00 9.36
N ALA A 82 -56.66 -1.03 8.21
CA ALA A 82 -55.21 -1.13 8.14
C ALA A 82 -54.60 0.20 8.60
N LYS A 83 -53.82 0.13 9.68
CA LYS A 83 -52.89 1.16 10.13
C LYS A 83 -51.97 1.50 8.94
N PRO A 84 -51.62 2.77 8.67
CA PRO A 84 -50.75 3.11 7.54
C PRO A 84 -49.46 2.30 7.66
N ALA A 85 -49.19 1.48 6.65
CA ALA A 85 -47.92 0.80 6.51
C ALA A 85 -46.85 1.89 6.51
N ALA A 86 -45.96 1.87 7.50
CA ALA A 86 -44.75 2.66 7.47
C ALA A 86 -44.07 2.34 6.14
N ALA A 87 -43.92 3.36 5.28
CA ALA A 87 -43.12 3.23 4.08
C ALA A 87 -41.75 2.72 4.54
N ALA A 88 -41.42 1.48 4.16
CA ALA A 88 -40.05 1.00 4.26
C ALA A 88 -39.24 1.98 3.40
N SER A 89 -38.55 2.91 4.06
CA SER A 89 -37.51 3.69 3.41
C SER A 89 -36.57 2.68 2.81
N ALA A 90 -36.59 2.53 1.48
CA ALA A 90 -35.54 1.83 0.78
C ALA A 90 -34.24 2.46 1.27
N ALA A 91 -33.45 1.69 2.03
CA ALA A 91 -32.14 2.15 2.46
C ALA A 91 -31.39 2.41 1.15
N LYS A 92 -31.26 3.70 0.78
CA LYS A 92 -30.41 4.09 -0.34
C LYS A 92 -29.04 3.54 -0.01
N THR A 93 -28.58 2.54 -0.74
CA THR A 93 -27.24 1.99 -0.59
C THR A 93 -26.28 3.18 -0.70
N ALA A 94 -25.57 3.48 0.38
CA ALA A 94 -24.66 4.62 0.40
C ALA A 94 -23.60 4.42 -0.69
N ILE A 95 -23.49 5.39 -1.60
CA ILE A 95 -22.53 5.34 -2.71
C ILE A 95 -21.12 5.39 -2.09
N PRO A 96 -20.28 4.36 -2.27
CA PRO A 96 -18.91 4.39 -1.81
C PRO A 96 -18.13 5.49 -2.54
N TRP A 97 -17.18 6.13 -1.86
CA TRP A 97 -16.31 7.08 -2.53
C TRP A 97 -15.33 6.36 -3.45
N SER A 98 -14.90 7.06 -4.50
CA SER A 98 -13.95 6.57 -5.49
C SER A 98 -13.30 7.76 -6.20
N TYR A 99 -12.47 7.49 -7.20
CA TYR A 99 -11.91 8.54 -8.07
C TYR A 99 -12.71 8.76 -9.36
N ALA A 100 -13.85 8.09 -9.56
CA ALA A 100 -14.65 8.16 -10.79
C ALA A 100 -16.12 7.77 -10.59
N GLY A 101 -16.98 8.17 -11.54
CA GLY A 101 -18.41 7.84 -11.49
C GLY A 101 -19.14 8.57 -10.36
N GLU A 102 -20.13 7.92 -9.74
CA GLU A 102 -20.96 8.57 -8.72
C GLU A 102 -20.22 8.87 -7.40
N GLY A 103 -19.13 8.16 -7.14
CA GLY A 103 -18.27 8.33 -5.96
C GLY A 103 -17.13 9.33 -6.15
N ALA A 104 -17.06 10.05 -7.29
CA ALA A 104 -15.92 10.87 -7.70
C ALA A 104 -15.63 12.08 -6.78
N PRO A 105 -14.41 12.67 -6.85
CA PRO A 105 -13.96 13.70 -5.91
C PRO A 105 -14.81 14.98 -5.84
N ASP A 106 -15.46 15.38 -6.93
CA ASP A 106 -16.38 16.52 -6.98
C ASP A 106 -17.66 16.30 -6.16
N ARG A 107 -17.95 15.05 -5.79
CA ARG A 107 -19.15 14.65 -5.04
C ARG A 107 -18.87 14.19 -3.62
N TRP A 108 -17.61 14.00 -3.22
CA TRP A 108 -17.25 13.42 -1.93
C TRP A 108 -17.98 14.05 -0.74
N GLY A 109 -18.07 15.38 -0.67
CA GLY A 109 -18.74 16.06 0.44
C GLY A 109 -20.27 15.94 0.48
N GLN A 110 -20.87 15.29 -0.53
CA GLN A 110 -22.31 15.01 -0.61
C GLN A 110 -22.62 13.52 -0.36
N LEU A 111 -21.61 12.64 -0.36
CA LEU A 111 -21.82 11.19 -0.22
C LEU A 111 -22.30 10.83 1.19
N GLN A 112 -21.66 11.42 2.22
CA GLN A 112 -21.95 11.16 3.62
C GLN A 112 -21.72 12.42 4.46
N PRO A 113 -22.45 12.62 5.58
CA PRO A 113 -22.28 13.79 6.46
C PRO A 113 -20.84 14.00 6.94
N GLU A 114 -20.11 12.92 7.21
CA GLU A 114 -18.73 12.91 7.69
C GLU A 114 -17.75 13.46 6.65
N PHE A 115 -18.11 13.43 5.37
CA PHE A 115 -17.26 13.90 4.27
C PHE A 115 -17.49 15.37 3.93
N ARG A 116 -18.37 16.07 4.66
CA ARG A 116 -18.75 17.47 4.39
C ARG A 116 -17.54 18.39 4.19
N GLN A 117 -16.45 18.16 4.91
CA GLN A 117 -15.23 18.97 4.80
C GLN A 117 -14.58 18.90 3.41
N CYS A 118 -14.79 17.81 2.65
CA CYS A 118 -14.35 17.72 1.25
C CYS A 118 -15.01 18.78 0.35
N ALA A 119 -16.20 19.29 0.71
CA ALA A 119 -16.91 20.32 -0.06
C ALA A 119 -16.77 21.74 0.51
N ILE A 120 -16.69 21.88 1.84
CA ILE A 120 -16.69 23.21 2.48
C ILE A 120 -15.32 23.64 3.04
N GLY A 121 -14.34 22.72 3.06
CA GLY A 121 -13.01 23.00 3.55
C GLY A 121 -12.32 24.10 2.73
N THR A 122 -11.59 24.98 3.40
CA THR A 122 -10.90 26.11 2.76
C THR A 122 -9.39 25.92 2.72
N ARG A 123 -8.87 24.91 3.42
CA ARG A 123 -7.45 24.54 3.51
C ARG A 123 -7.22 23.12 3.02
N GLN A 124 -7.88 22.77 1.92
CA GLN A 124 -7.85 21.42 1.35
C GLN A 124 -6.54 21.13 0.58
N SER A 125 -6.15 19.85 0.54
CA SER A 125 -5.06 19.31 -0.28
C SER A 125 -5.61 18.38 -1.37
N PRO A 126 -4.89 18.17 -2.48
CA PRO A 126 -3.57 18.72 -2.82
C PRO A 126 -3.65 20.15 -3.36
N ILE A 127 -2.49 20.81 -3.49
CA ILE A 127 -2.38 22.14 -4.11
C ILE A 127 -1.25 22.19 -5.13
N ASP A 128 -1.29 23.23 -5.95
CA ASP A 128 -0.14 23.64 -6.73
C ASP A 128 0.77 24.52 -5.87
N LEU A 129 2.03 24.12 -5.77
CA LEU A 129 3.07 24.80 -5.01
C LEU A 129 3.67 25.89 -5.89
N ARG A 130 3.11 27.10 -5.76
CA ARG A 130 3.52 28.33 -6.45
C ARG A 130 3.46 29.50 -5.47
N ASP A 131 4.04 30.64 -5.85
CA ASP A 131 4.06 31.87 -5.04
C ASP A 131 4.61 31.62 -3.62
N THR A 132 5.72 30.88 -3.56
CA THR A 132 6.33 30.39 -2.32
C THR A 132 7.19 31.46 -1.64
N ILE A 133 7.31 31.37 -0.31
CA ILE A 133 8.22 32.21 0.46
C ILE A 133 9.42 31.38 0.89
N LYS A 134 10.58 31.73 0.36
CA LYS A 134 11.86 31.14 0.78
C LYS A 134 12.20 31.60 2.18
N VAL A 135 12.38 30.64 3.08
CA VAL A 135 12.78 30.88 4.46
C VAL A 135 13.75 29.80 4.90
N ASP A 136 14.56 30.11 5.91
CA ASP A 136 15.37 29.08 6.57
C ASP A 136 14.47 28.18 7.41
N GLN A 137 14.02 27.08 6.80
CA GLN A 137 13.18 26.08 7.46
C GLN A 137 14.05 25.10 8.23
N GLU A 138 13.53 24.65 9.37
CA GLU A 138 14.14 23.57 10.13
C GLU A 138 14.30 22.31 9.24
N LYS A 139 15.44 21.64 9.35
CA LYS A 139 15.64 20.38 8.62
C LYS A 139 14.80 19.28 9.26
N ILE A 140 14.05 18.55 8.44
CA ILE A 140 13.34 17.36 8.89
C ILE A 140 14.38 16.34 9.35
N GLN A 141 14.31 15.93 10.61
CA GLN A 141 15.14 14.87 11.15
C GLN A 141 14.45 13.53 10.92
N PHE A 142 15.16 12.59 10.33
CA PHE A 142 14.64 11.26 10.02
C PHE A 142 15.25 10.25 10.97
N ASP A 143 14.38 9.47 11.61
CA ASP A 143 14.72 8.31 12.44
C ASP A 143 14.08 7.10 11.79
N TYR A 144 14.58 6.75 10.60
CA TYR A 144 14.12 5.62 9.80
C TYR A 144 15.13 4.49 9.87
N HIS A 145 14.63 3.27 9.94
CA HIS A 145 15.41 2.05 10.02
C HIS A 145 14.74 0.92 9.22
N ALA A 146 15.53 -0.11 8.92
CA ALA A 146 14.99 -1.32 8.30
C ALA A 146 13.84 -1.90 9.14
N SER A 147 12.72 -2.21 8.48
CA SER A 147 11.48 -2.57 9.17
C SER A 147 10.68 -3.60 8.37
N ASN A 148 9.98 -4.46 9.10
CA ASN A 148 8.98 -5.35 8.53
C ASN A 148 7.81 -4.52 7.99
N PHE A 149 7.13 -5.03 6.97
CA PHE A 149 6.02 -4.34 6.33
C PHE A 149 5.02 -5.31 5.72
N SER A 150 3.82 -4.80 5.49
CA SER A 150 2.82 -5.45 4.66
C SER A 150 2.26 -4.52 3.60
N VAL A 151 1.80 -5.12 2.50
CA VAL A 151 1.23 -4.41 1.36
C VAL A 151 -0.25 -4.76 1.27
N VAL A 152 -1.08 -3.74 1.20
CA VAL A 152 -2.53 -3.87 1.01
C VAL A 152 -2.96 -3.09 -0.23
N ASP A 153 -3.73 -3.74 -1.09
CA ASP A 153 -4.52 -3.05 -2.09
C ASP A 153 -5.86 -2.72 -1.44
N ASN A 154 -6.03 -1.48 -0.97
CA ASN A 154 -7.24 -1.10 -0.22
C ASN A 154 -8.42 -0.68 -1.12
N GLY A 155 -8.34 -0.93 -2.43
CA GLY A 155 -9.34 -0.50 -3.42
C GLY A 155 -9.21 0.95 -3.89
N HIS A 156 -8.31 1.74 -3.28
CA HIS A 156 -8.06 3.15 -3.64
C HIS A 156 -6.59 3.45 -3.95
N THR A 157 -5.67 2.64 -3.40
CA THR A 157 -4.23 2.73 -3.60
C THR A 157 -3.58 1.40 -3.20
N ILE A 158 -2.31 1.26 -3.57
CA ILE A 158 -1.39 0.39 -2.84
C ILE A 158 -0.91 1.14 -1.60
N GLN A 159 -1.20 0.59 -0.43
CA GLN A 159 -0.74 1.09 0.87
C GLN A 159 0.24 0.09 1.47
N VAL A 160 1.27 0.62 2.12
CA VAL A 160 2.29 -0.14 2.82
C VAL A 160 2.22 0.20 4.29
N ASN A 161 1.86 -0.79 5.11
CA ASN A 161 1.91 -0.69 6.55
C ASN A 161 3.32 -1.05 7.01
N VAL A 162 3.94 -0.19 7.80
CA VAL A 162 5.31 -0.39 8.30
C VAL A 162 5.25 -0.66 9.79
N ALA A 163 6.06 -1.60 10.27
CA ALA A 163 6.16 -1.85 11.71
C ALA A 163 6.53 -0.56 12.48
N PRO A 164 6.01 -0.35 13.71
CA PRO A 164 6.32 0.83 14.52
C PRO A 164 7.81 1.02 14.76
N GLY A 165 8.24 2.28 14.96
CA GLY A 165 9.62 2.65 15.31
C GLY A 165 10.23 3.73 14.41
N ASN A 166 9.73 3.84 13.16
CA ASN A 166 10.17 4.86 12.23
C ASN A 166 9.46 6.19 12.50
N ALA A 167 10.20 7.29 12.53
CA ALA A 167 9.60 8.60 12.77
C ALA A 167 10.34 9.74 12.08
N ILE A 168 9.69 10.90 12.10
CA ILE A 168 10.31 12.19 11.80
C ILE A 168 10.24 13.11 13.02
N GLN A 169 11.20 14.03 13.13
CA GLN A 169 11.13 15.15 14.07
C GLN A 169 11.20 16.47 13.30
N ILE A 170 10.25 17.35 13.59
CA ILE A 170 10.12 18.68 12.97
C ILE A 170 9.28 19.59 13.87
N MET A 171 9.64 20.87 13.97
CA MET A 171 8.95 21.87 14.81
C MET A 171 8.83 21.44 16.28
N GLY A 172 9.88 20.78 16.80
CA GLY A 172 9.93 20.29 18.19
C GLY A 172 8.96 19.13 18.49
N ARG A 173 8.43 18.45 17.45
CA ARG A 173 7.48 17.35 17.58
C ARG A 173 8.01 16.11 16.89
N ARG A 174 7.75 14.95 17.49
CA ARG A 174 8.00 13.64 16.91
C ARG A 174 6.70 13.09 16.32
N TYR A 175 6.74 12.67 15.06
CA TYR A 175 5.64 12.02 14.36
C TYR A 175 6.06 10.62 13.94
N GLU A 176 5.40 9.59 14.47
CA GLU A 176 5.63 8.19 14.12
C GLU A 176 5.01 7.90 12.75
N LEU A 177 5.74 7.19 11.89
CA LEU A 177 5.27 6.72 10.60
C LEU A 177 4.17 5.68 10.83
N ALA A 178 2.99 5.92 10.26
CA ALA A 178 1.88 4.98 10.30
C ALA A 178 1.86 4.08 9.06
N GLN A 179 2.04 4.67 7.88
CA GLN A 179 2.01 3.98 6.59
C GLN A 179 2.58 4.89 5.49
N PHE A 180 2.83 4.33 4.32
CA PHE A 180 2.92 5.12 3.09
C PHE A 180 2.11 4.51 1.95
N HIS A 181 1.74 5.33 0.98
CA HIS A 181 0.92 4.90 -0.16
C HIS A 181 1.23 5.75 -1.40
N PHE A 182 0.61 5.42 -2.54
CA PHE A 182 0.98 5.97 -3.84
C PHE A 182 -0.21 6.57 -4.59
N HIS A 183 0.04 7.66 -5.30
CA HIS A 183 -0.92 8.22 -6.25
C HIS A 183 -0.32 8.36 -7.65
N ARG A 184 -1.18 8.21 -8.65
CA ARG A 184 -0.90 8.42 -10.06
C ARG A 184 -2.05 9.20 -10.72
N PRO A 185 -1.76 10.31 -11.42
CA PRO A 185 -0.48 11.05 -11.44
C PRO A 185 -0.15 11.64 -10.05
N SER A 186 0.90 12.45 -9.90
CA SER A 186 1.12 13.15 -8.63
C SER A 186 -0.08 14.03 -8.27
N GLU A 187 -0.47 14.02 -6.99
CA GLU A 187 -1.52 14.87 -6.47
C GLU A 187 -1.06 16.33 -6.42
N GLU A 188 0.09 16.59 -5.79
CA GLU A 188 0.72 17.89 -5.79
C GLU A 188 1.26 18.27 -7.17
N ARG A 189 1.34 19.58 -7.40
CA ARG A 189 2.09 20.18 -8.51
C ARG A 189 3.11 21.17 -8.00
N ILE A 190 4.16 21.41 -8.77
CA ILE A 190 5.13 22.48 -8.52
C ILE A 190 5.11 23.42 -9.72
N ASN A 191 4.72 24.67 -9.52
CA ASN A 191 4.59 25.69 -10.56
C ASN A 191 3.81 25.18 -11.80
N GLY A 192 2.69 24.48 -11.57
CA GLY A 192 1.85 23.92 -12.62
C GLY A 192 2.32 22.58 -13.18
N ARG A 193 3.55 22.12 -12.88
CA ARG A 193 4.07 20.83 -13.33
C ARG A 193 3.51 19.70 -12.46
N GLN A 194 2.88 18.73 -13.12
CA GLN A 194 2.50 17.45 -12.53
C GLN A 194 3.58 16.41 -12.82
N TYR A 195 3.80 15.50 -11.86
CA TYR A 195 4.79 14.42 -11.94
C TYR A 195 4.10 13.08 -12.21
N ASP A 196 4.87 12.06 -12.61
CA ASP A 196 4.32 10.76 -13.01
C ASP A 196 3.57 10.08 -11.87
N MET A 197 4.10 10.14 -10.63
CA MET A 197 3.48 9.59 -9.42
C MET A 197 3.89 10.40 -8.18
N VAL A 198 3.29 10.12 -7.03
CA VAL A 198 3.76 10.59 -5.72
C VAL A 198 3.61 9.48 -4.69
N ALA A 199 4.54 9.40 -3.75
CA ALA A 199 4.39 8.60 -2.53
C ALA A 199 4.11 9.52 -1.34
N HIS A 200 3.09 9.22 -0.56
CA HIS A 200 2.74 9.94 0.67
C HIS A 200 3.09 9.10 1.88
N LEU A 201 4.03 9.56 2.70
CA LEU A 201 4.42 8.95 3.96
C LEU A 201 3.66 9.66 5.10
N VAL A 202 2.71 8.95 5.71
CA VAL A 202 1.79 9.50 6.70
C VAL A 202 2.31 9.23 8.10
N HIS A 203 2.48 10.31 8.86
CA HIS A 203 2.98 10.27 10.23
C HIS A 203 1.96 10.87 11.20
N LYS A 204 2.04 10.46 12.46
CA LYS A 204 1.15 10.91 13.53
C LYS A 204 1.91 11.17 14.82
N ASP A 205 1.65 12.30 15.48
CA ASP A 205 2.19 12.57 16.81
C ASP A 205 1.33 11.93 17.92
N ALA A 206 1.79 12.02 19.17
CA ALA A 206 1.10 11.46 20.33
C ALA A 206 -0.30 12.06 20.59
N ASP A 207 -0.57 13.28 20.10
CA ASP A 207 -1.88 13.93 20.21
C ASP A 207 -2.77 13.66 18.98
N GLY A 208 -2.32 12.85 18.04
CA GLY A 208 -3.06 12.50 16.82
C GLY A 208 -2.93 13.49 15.67
N ARG A 209 -2.06 14.50 15.76
CA ARG A 209 -1.81 15.44 14.65
C ARG A 209 -1.05 14.73 13.54
N LEU A 210 -1.39 15.06 12.30
CA LEU A 210 -0.81 14.41 11.14
C LEU A 210 0.27 15.28 10.49
N ALA A 211 1.33 14.62 10.05
CA ALA A 211 2.34 15.16 9.15
C ALA A 211 2.53 14.21 7.97
N VAL A 212 2.50 14.74 6.75
CA VAL A 212 2.66 13.96 5.52
C VAL A 212 3.89 14.45 4.77
N ILE A 213 4.78 13.52 4.45
CA ILE A 213 5.87 13.76 3.51
C ILE A 213 5.42 13.27 2.14
N ALA A 214 5.47 14.15 1.15
CA ALA A 214 5.22 13.81 -0.24
C ALA A 214 6.55 13.71 -1.00
N VAL A 215 6.82 12.52 -1.54
CA VAL A 215 7.95 12.25 -2.43
C VAL A 215 7.40 12.18 -3.85
N LEU A 216 7.66 13.23 -4.64
CA LEU A 216 7.31 13.24 -6.06
C LEU A 216 8.17 12.21 -6.80
N LEU A 217 7.55 11.47 -7.73
CA LEU A 217 8.19 10.43 -8.50
C LEU A 217 8.15 10.77 -9.98
N GLU A 218 9.30 10.68 -10.65
CA GLU A 218 9.44 11.01 -12.07
C GLU A 218 10.09 9.85 -12.82
N ARG A 219 9.66 9.64 -14.06
CA ARG A 219 10.24 8.63 -14.95
C ARG A 219 11.77 8.74 -15.00
N GLY A 220 12.44 7.66 -14.62
CA GLY A 220 13.89 7.57 -14.59
C GLY A 220 14.37 6.12 -14.42
N GLN A 221 15.39 5.93 -13.58
CA GLN A 221 15.90 4.61 -13.20
C GLN A 221 14.92 3.87 -12.28
N ASP A 222 15.11 2.55 -12.16
CA ASP A 222 14.35 1.73 -11.21
C ASP A 222 14.54 2.22 -9.77
N GLN A 223 13.43 2.31 -9.04
CA GLN A 223 13.44 2.61 -7.61
C GLN A 223 13.39 1.28 -6.82
N ALA A 224 14.47 0.95 -6.11
CA ALA A 224 14.64 -0.36 -5.47
C ALA A 224 13.59 -0.69 -4.40
N LEU A 225 13.24 0.27 -3.52
CA LEU A 225 12.21 0.10 -2.51
C LEU A 225 10.83 -0.13 -3.15
N ILE A 226 10.47 0.63 -4.18
CA ILE A 226 9.20 0.45 -4.90
C ILE A 226 9.19 -0.94 -5.57
N GLN A 227 10.30 -1.40 -6.13
CA GLN A 227 10.39 -2.75 -6.69
C GLN A 227 10.13 -3.81 -5.62
N THR A 228 10.73 -3.66 -4.44
CA THR A 228 10.50 -4.58 -3.32
C THR A 228 9.03 -4.59 -2.92
N VAL A 229 8.36 -3.44 -2.82
CA VAL A 229 6.92 -3.38 -2.54
C VAL A 229 6.12 -4.07 -3.67
N TRP A 230 6.49 -3.85 -4.94
CA TRP A 230 5.75 -4.41 -6.09
C TRP A 230 5.84 -5.94 -6.14
N ASN A 231 6.94 -6.52 -5.67
CA ASN A 231 7.11 -7.97 -5.57
C ASN A 231 6.13 -8.63 -4.58
N TYR A 232 5.52 -7.85 -3.69
CA TYR A 232 4.60 -8.32 -2.65
C TYR A 232 3.21 -7.71 -2.78
N LEU A 233 2.83 -7.25 -3.97
CA LEU A 233 1.46 -6.82 -4.23
C LEU A 233 0.49 -7.99 -3.99
N PRO A 234 -0.62 -7.77 -3.27
CA PRO A 234 -1.65 -8.79 -3.12
C PRO A 234 -2.33 -9.07 -4.47
N LEU A 235 -2.90 -10.27 -4.62
CA LEU A 235 -3.57 -10.69 -5.85
C LEU A 235 -4.99 -10.13 -5.97
N GLU A 236 -5.65 -9.87 -4.84
CA GLU A 236 -7.01 -9.36 -4.78
C GLU A 236 -7.08 -8.03 -4.00
N ARG A 237 -8.09 -7.22 -4.31
CA ARG A 237 -8.37 -5.99 -3.56
C ARG A 237 -8.96 -6.34 -2.20
N GLY A 238 -8.51 -5.63 -1.18
CA GLY A 238 -8.85 -5.86 0.22
C GLY A 238 -7.88 -6.79 0.94
N ASP A 239 -7.07 -7.55 0.20
CA ASP A 239 -6.09 -8.46 0.78
C ASP A 239 -4.85 -7.72 1.25
N THR A 240 -4.26 -8.25 2.33
CA THR A 240 -2.98 -7.79 2.87
C THR A 240 -1.96 -8.91 2.76
N TYR A 241 -0.78 -8.59 2.24
CA TYR A 241 0.35 -9.51 2.13
C TYR A 241 1.49 -9.07 3.04
N GLU A 242 1.86 -9.91 4.00
CA GLU A 242 3.02 -9.70 4.88
C GLU A 242 4.31 -10.10 4.18
N ALA A 243 5.24 -9.16 4.01
CA ALA A 243 6.49 -9.43 3.30
C ALA A 243 7.53 -10.10 4.23
N PRO A 244 8.20 -11.19 3.79
CA PRO A 244 9.23 -11.87 4.58
C PRO A 244 10.60 -11.16 4.54
N VAL A 245 10.63 -9.90 4.12
CA VAL A 245 11.84 -9.07 4.02
C VAL A 245 11.59 -7.70 4.65
N GLN A 246 12.66 -6.96 4.90
CA GLN A 246 12.58 -5.61 5.45
C GLN A 246 12.79 -4.56 4.37
N ILE A 247 12.17 -3.39 4.57
CA ILE A 247 12.42 -2.18 3.77
C ILE A 247 13.04 -1.09 4.63
N ASP A 248 13.87 -0.25 4.02
CA ASP A 248 14.43 0.96 4.63
C ASP A 248 13.91 2.18 3.87
N LEU A 249 13.05 2.95 4.54
CA LEU A 249 12.34 4.11 3.99
C LEU A 249 13.30 5.23 3.57
N THR A 250 14.54 5.25 4.07
CA THR A 250 15.55 6.23 3.62
C THR A 250 15.85 6.12 2.14
N GLN A 251 15.67 4.94 1.53
CA GLN A 251 15.86 4.71 0.09
C GLN A 251 14.84 5.48 -0.77
N LEU A 252 13.69 5.84 -0.20
CA LEU A 252 12.65 6.61 -0.89
C LEU A 252 12.87 8.13 -0.76
N LEU A 253 13.83 8.58 0.06
CA LEU A 253 14.09 10.00 0.24
C LEU A 253 15.02 10.54 -0.86
N PRO A 254 14.78 11.75 -1.39
CA PRO A 254 15.71 12.38 -2.32
C PRO A 254 17.03 12.76 -1.65
N LYS A 255 18.07 12.97 -2.49
CA LYS A 255 19.40 13.39 -2.02
C LYS A 255 19.36 14.82 -1.49
N ASP A 256 18.74 15.72 -2.25
CA ASP A 256 18.39 17.07 -1.82
C ASP A 256 17.07 17.01 -1.05
N ARG A 257 17.14 17.37 0.24
CA ARG A 257 16.00 17.35 1.16
C ARG A 257 15.31 18.70 1.26
N ALA A 258 15.57 19.63 0.35
CA ALA A 258 14.82 20.87 0.25
C ALA A 258 13.32 20.57 -0.02
N TYR A 259 12.43 21.27 0.68
CA TYR A 259 11.01 20.96 0.70
C TYR A 259 10.14 22.21 0.81
N PHE A 260 8.91 22.07 0.34
CA PHE A 260 7.82 23.01 0.59
C PHE A 260 7.03 22.58 1.81
N SER A 261 6.54 23.52 2.62
CA SER A 261 5.63 23.21 3.72
C SER A 261 4.39 24.09 3.74
N TYR A 262 3.26 23.48 4.10
CA TYR A 262 1.98 24.16 4.27
C TYR A 262 1.04 23.35 5.17
N MET A 263 0.06 24.02 5.77
CA MET A 263 -1.04 23.34 6.47
C MET A 263 -2.20 23.08 5.51
N GLY A 264 -2.57 21.82 5.35
CA GLY A 264 -3.56 21.32 4.40
C GLY A 264 -4.55 20.32 5.03
N SER A 265 -5.01 19.36 4.22
CA SER A 265 -5.93 18.30 4.62
C SER A 265 -5.46 16.92 4.19
N LEU A 266 -6.19 15.87 4.58
CA LEU A 266 -6.17 14.60 3.85
C LEU A 266 -6.66 14.81 2.41
N THR A 267 -6.11 14.06 1.46
CA THR A 267 -6.48 14.11 0.03
C THR A 267 -7.57 13.10 -0.34
N VAL A 268 -8.08 12.36 0.65
CA VAL A 268 -9.20 11.43 0.54
C VAL A 268 -10.24 11.77 1.62
N PRO A 269 -11.50 11.32 1.49
CA PRO A 269 -12.50 11.47 2.54
C PRO A 269 -12.01 10.90 3.88
N PRO A 270 -12.30 11.56 5.02
CA PRO A 270 -13.21 12.71 5.19
C PRO A 270 -12.60 14.10 4.87
N CYS A 271 -11.42 14.16 4.26
CA CYS A 271 -10.72 15.39 3.90
C CYS A 271 -10.42 16.31 5.09
N THR A 272 -10.12 15.71 6.25
CA THR A 272 -9.82 16.40 7.50
C THR A 272 -8.66 17.38 7.33
N GLU A 273 -8.88 18.65 7.69
CA GLU A 273 -7.84 19.70 7.70
C GLU A 273 -6.94 19.61 8.94
N GLY A 274 -5.86 20.41 8.95
CA GLY A 274 -4.90 20.43 10.06
C GLY A 274 -3.73 19.46 9.87
N VAL A 275 -3.49 19.03 8.62
CA VAL A 275 -2.37 18.17 8.25
C VAL A 275 -1.17 19.03 7.88
N LEU A 276 -0.01 18.79 8.49
CA LEU A 276 1.26 19.40 8.08
C LEU A 276 1.78 18.68 6.84
N TRP A 277 1.83 19.38 5.71
CA TRP A 277 2.40 18.85 4.47
C TRP A 277 3.85 19.30 4.30
N MET A 278 4.70 18.36 3.91
CA MET A 278 6.10 18.57 3.55
C MET A 278 6.37 17.90 2.20
N VAL A 279 6.51 18.67 1.14
CA VAL A 279 6.65 18.15 -0.23
C VAL A 279 8.08 18.37 -0.67
N PHE A 280 8.83 17.29 -0.93
CA PHE A 280 10.19 17.44 -1.42
C PHE A 280 10.22 18.08 -2.81
N ARG A 281 11.17 19.00 -3.01
CA ARG A 281 11.34 19.69 -4.30
C ARG A 281 11.98 18.78 -5.34
N GLN A 282 12.94 17.95 -4.93
CA GLN A 282 13.61 17.02 -5.83
C GLN A 282 12.75 15.75 -5.98
N PRO A 283 12.32 15.38 -7.21
CA PRO A 283 11.66 14.12 -7.44
C PRO A 283 12.65 12.95 -7.36
N VAL A 284 12.15 11.78 -6.99
CA VAL A 284 12.90 10.52 -6.98
C VAL A 284 12.60 9.74 -8.28
N PRO A 285 13.62 9.14 -8.93
CA PRO A 285 13.40 8.38 -10.15
C PRO A 285 12.56 7.12 -9.87
N VAL A 286 11.66 6.79 -10.80
CA VAL A 286 10.93 5.53 -10.87
C VAL A 286 10.84 5.09 -12.33
N SER A 287 10.98 3.80 -12.64
CA SER A 287 11.02 3.40 -14.05
C SER A 287 9.65 3.36 -14.71
N THR A 288 9.66 3.41 -16.05
CA THR A 288 8.43 3.29 -16.85
C THR A 288 7.69 1.99 -16.55
N GLN A 289 8.42 0.90 -16.32
CA GLN A 289 7.89 -0.40 -15.98
C GLN A 289 7.18 -0.38 -14.62
N GLN A 290 7.82 0.22 -13.61
CA GLN A 290 7.22 0.38 -12.27
C GLN A 290 5.96 1.26 -12.29
N ILE A 291 5.99 2.37 -13.04
CA ILE A 291 4.81 3.22 -13.28
C ILE A 291 3.72 2.41 -13.98
N SER A 292 4.07 1.60 -14.99
CA SER A 292 3.13 0.78 -15.74
C SER A 292 2.42 -0.24 -14.83
N VAL A 293 3.15 -0.90 -13.93
CA VAL A 293 2.54 -1.84 -12.97
C VAL A 293 1.46 -1.13 -12.15
N PHE A 294 1.79 0.01 -11.53
CA PHE A 294 0.82 0.77 -10.75
C PHE A 294 -0.36 1.25 -11.60
N SER A 295 -0.11 1.76 -12.81
CA SER A 295 -1.15 2.30 -13.69
C SER A 295 -2.19 1.27 -14.15
N ARG A 296 -1.85 -0.02 -14.15
CA ARG A 296 -2.79 -1.10 -14.46
C ARG A 296 -3.77 -1.36 -13.32
N LEU A 297 -3.32 -1.15 -12.07
CA LEU A 297 -4.16 -1.26 -10.88
C LEU A 297 -4.98 0.02 -10.68
N TYR A 298 -4.31 1.17 -10.82
CA TYR A 298 -4.84 2.50 -10.59
C TYR A 298 -4.45 3.45 -11.73
N PRO A 299 -5.27 3.54 -12.79
CA PRO A 299 -5.03 4.47 -13.89
C PRO A 299 -5.07 5.93 -13.45
N MET A 300 -5.99 6.24 -12.52
CA MET A 300 -6.19 7.57 -11.95
C MET A 300 -6.67 7.41 -10.51
N ASN A 301 -5.85 7.81 -9.55
CA ASN A 301 -6.23 7.87 -8.13
C ASN A 301 -5.77 9.17 -7.46
N ALA A 302 -5.64 10.25 -8.24
CA ALA A 302 -5.29 11.57 -7.73
C ALA A 302 -6.53 12.45 -7.57
N ARG A 303 -6.70 13.08 -6.40
CA ARG A 303 -7.69 14.14 -6.21
C ARG A 303 -7.32 15.37 -7.05
N PRO A 304 -8.28 16.07 -7.66
CA PRO A 304 -8.02 17.35 -8.31
C PRO A 304 -7.39 18.39 -7.36
N LEU A 305 -6.62 19.31 -7.92
CA LEU A 305 -6.05 20.43 -7.17
C LEU A 305 -7.14 21.26 -6.47
N GLN A 306 -6.83 21.68 -5.25
CA GLN A 306 -7.68 22.53 -4.42
C GLN A 306 -7.16 23.97 -4.44
N ALA A 307 -8.05 24.93 -4.17
CA ALA A 307 -7.68 26.35 -4.15
C ALA A 307 -6.66 26.64 -3.04
N GLN A 308 -5.59 27.40 -3.33
CA GLN A 308 -4.59 27.78 -2.33
C GLN A 308 -5.18 28.67 -1.22
N SER A 309 -6.23 29.44 -1.50
CA SER A 309 -7.00 30.23 -0.49
C SER A 309 -6.12 31.14 0.37
N GLY A 310 -5.12 31.80 -0.23
CA GLY A 310 -4.20 32.71 0.47
C GLY A 310 -3.26 32.02 1.48
N ARG A 311 -3.16 30.69 1.45
CA ARG A 311 -2.24 29.94 2.33
C ARG A 311 -0.79 30.32 2.02
N LEU A 312 -0.07 30.61 3.09
CA LEU A 312 1.39 30.68 3.06
C LEU A 312 1.97 29.30 2.76
N ILE A 313 2.82 29.23 1.73
CA ILE A 313 3.64 28.07 1.39
C ILE A 313 5.09 28.46 1.63
N LYS A 314 5.75 27.77 2.55
CA LYS A 314 7.18 28.00 2.82
C LYS A 314 8.00 27.11 1.91
N GLU A 315 9.12 27.61 1.40
CA GLU A 315 10.13 26.85 0.68
C GLU A 315 11.43 26.91 1.47
N SER A 316 12.08 25.76 1.69
CA SER A 316 13.39 25.74 2.35
C SER A 316 14.48 26.20 1.38
N ASN A 317 15.55 26.75 1.91
CA ASN A 317 16.75 27.09 1.14
C ASN A 317 17.39 25.86 0.48
#